data_AF-A0A9W8FCZ5-F1
#
_entry.id   AF-A0A9W8FCZ5-F1
#
_cell.length_a   1.000
_cell.length_b   1.000
_cell.length_c   1.000
_cell.angle_alpha   90.00
_cell.angle_beta   90.00
_cell.angle_gamma   90.00
#
_symmetry.space_group_name_H-M   'P 1'
#
loop_
_entity.id
_entity.type
_entity.pdbx_description
1 polymer ?
#
loop_
_entity_poly.entity_id
_entity_poly.type
_entity_poly.pdbx_seq_one_letter_code
_entity_poly.pdbx_strand_id
1 'polypeptide(L)'
;MSEDEDPKSFASPEEEIKYWRDATFDLRYMITDKEVELEMFKNDSAELEVEFEKEISRLEAVNKELRAKNEKYKFEIDELKGKYQNAQLKAGEELQSIERELQFVRSQQEYYRSRTRELEQNNDDLERNERMTKSSLQTMECRLSQAVEENTFLHREVETKKILVDEVQRLKDELKDLNLELNVVRSRNSRAVPQNPGLSKSMANVDASGGNPALVVHDIMSRVKDLESRLAGARTKVTPLIGTSGQYAALHSRMARSRSIANPRVASAMLSGNTTSNGMSADAPQMPTNNMRTIGSAAPGESRIFSSSVLDSKMERARNMRESSRRIRSETVKNQTVPQRRSPA
;
A
#
# COMPACT_ATOMS: atom_id res chain seq x y z
N MET A 1 109.59 -8.07 10.85
CA MET A 1 110.63 -9.08 10.61
C MET A 1 111.94 -8.37 10.81
N SER A 2 112.39 -8.34 12.06
CA SER A 2 113.76 -7.96 12.39
C SER A 2 114.57 -9.21 12.10
N GLU A 3 115.52 -9.13 11.19
CA GLU A 3 116.51 -10.19 10.99
C GLU A 3 117.44 -10.16 12.21
N ASP A 4 117.16 -11.02 13.19
CA ASP A 4 118.08 -11.31 14.28
C ASP A 4 119.20 -12.19 13.68
N GLU A 5 120.24 -11.55 13.12
CA GLU A 5 121.45 -12.27 12.72
C GLU A 5 122.19 -12.77 13.97
N ASP A 6 122.38 -14.08 14.06
CA ASP A 6 123.16 -14.71 15.11
C ASP A 6 124.61 -14.18 15.11
N PRO A 7 125.18 -13.85 16.29
CA PRO A 7 126.54 -13.33 16.42
C PRO A 7 127.57 -14.32 15.86
N LYS A 8 128.38 -13.84 14.92
CA LYS A 8 129.31 -14.66 14.12
C LYS A 8 130.63 -15.00 14.85
N SER A 9 130.85 -14.55 16.09
CA SER A 9 132.08 -14.77 16.88
C SER A 9 131.88 -14.41 18.36
N PHE A 10 132.39 -15.25 19.28
CA PHE A 10 132.33 -15.06 20.75
C PHE A 10 133.74 -14.90 21.35
N ALA A 11 133.90 -14.15 22.45
CA ALA A 11 135.21 -13.90 23.06
C ALA A 11 135.71 -15.06 23.95
N SER A 12 134.81 -15.98 24.33
CA SER A 12 135.12 -17.21 25.08
C SER A 12 134.07 -18.29 24.79
N PRO A 13 134.43 -19.59 24.79
CA PRO A 13 133.47 -20.69 24.69
C PRO A 13 132.33 -20.61 25.74
N GLU A 14 132.61 -20.13 26.95
CA GLU A 14 131.57 -19.88 27.96
C GLU A 14 130.54 -18.82 27.55
N GLU A 15 130.95 -17.80 26.80
CA GLU A 15 130.07 -16.71 26.35
C GLU A 15 129.17 -17.15 25.20
N GLU A 16 129.68 -18.00 24.32
CA GLU A 16 128.91 -18.69 23.28
C GLU A 16 127.84 -19.61 23.89
N ILE A 17 128.23 -20.45 24.85
CA ILE A 17 127.30 -21.35 25.55
C ILE A 17 126.22 -20.56 26.29
N LYS A 18 126.58 -19.42 26.91
CA LYS A 18 125.63 -18.55 27.60
C LYS A 18 124.65 -17.90 26.62
N TYR A 19 125.14 -17.34 25.51
CA TYR A 19 124.29 -16.72 24.49
C TYR A 19 123.27 -17.71 23.92
N TRP A 20 123.69 -18.91 23.49
CA TRP A 20 122.76 -19.91 22.96
C TRP A 20 121.81 -20.46 24.02
N ARG A 21 122.24 -20.55 25.29
CA ARG A 21 121.36 -20.92 26.40
C ARG A 21 120.28 -19.87 26.66
N ASP A 22 120.65 -18.60 26.64
CA ASP A 22 119.70 -17.48 26.82
C ASP A 22 118.76 -17.39 25.61
N ALA A 23 119.27 -17.49 24.37
CA ALA A 23 118.45 -17.49 23.15
C ALA A 23 117.47 -18.68 23.08
N THR A 24 117.90 -19.88 23.47
CA THR A 24 117.00 -21.04 23.56
C THR A 24 115.96 -20.90 24.67
N PHE A 25 116.31 -20.25 25.78
CA PHE A 25 115.36 -19.92 26.85
C PHE A 25 114.32 -18.89 26.38
N ASP A 26 114.76 -17.83 25.69
CA ASP A 26 113.90 -16.79 25.13
C ASP A 26 112.96 -17.36 24.05
N LEU A 27 113.48 -18.18 23.13
CA LEU A 27 112.65 -18.87 22.14
C LEU A 27 111.61 -19.79 22.79
N ARG A 28 112.00 -20.53 23.82
CA ARG A 28 111.07 -21.39 24.57
C ARG A 28 110.00 -20.56 25.27
N TYR A 29 110.39 -19.44 25.89
CA TYR A 29 109.45 -18.50 26.50
C TYR A 29 108.47 -17.93 25.47
N MET A 30 108.97 -17.50 24.30
CA MET A 30 108.13 -17.00 23.20
C MET A 30 107.17 -18.07 22.66
N ILE A 31 107.62 -19.31 22.48
CA ILE A 31 106.75 -20.41 22.05
C ILE A 31 105.63 -20.60 23.07
N THR A 32 105.96 -20.67 24.37
CA THR A 32 104.95 -20.81 25.42
C THR A 32 103.98 -19.63 25.47
N ASP A 33 104.47 -18.38 25.33
CA ASP A 33 103.61 -17.19 25.24
C ASP A 33 102.63 -17.27 24.04
N LYS A 34 103.12 -17.71 22.88
CA LYS A 34 102.29 -17.88 21.68
C LYS A 34 101.29 -19.03 21.82
N GLU A 35 101.67 -20.12 22.47
CA GLU A 35 100.78 -21.24 22.77
C GLU A 35 99.63 -20.78 23.67
N VAL A 36 99.92 -20.00 24.71
CA VAL A 36 98.91 -19.41 25.61
C VAL A 36 98.03 -18.42 24.84
N GLU A 37 98.59 -17.51 24.03
CA GLU A 37 97.81 -16.55 23.23
C GLU A 37 96.87 -17.27 22.25
N LEU A 38 97.33 -18.36 21.63
CA LEU A 38 96.54 -19.17 20.71
C LEU A 38 95.42 -19.93 21.43
N GLU A 39 95.69 -20.47 22.62
CA GLU A 39 94.67 -21.11 23.46
C GLU A 39 93.59 -20.13 23.89
N MET A 40 93.98 -18.92 24.32
CA MET A 40 93.03 -17.84 24.63
C MET A 40 92.18 -17.49 23.40
N PHE A 41 92.80 -17.32 22.23
CA PHE A 41 92.05 -17.02 21.00
C PHE A 41 91.07 -18.14 20.61
N LYS A 42 91.45 -19.40 20.79
CA LYS A 42 90.56 -20.55 20.56
C LYS A 42 89.38 -20.53 21.52
N ASN A 43 89.62 -20.27 22.80
CA ASN A 43 88.58 -20.20 23.81
C ASN A 43 87.61 -19.03 23.55
N ASP A 44 88.13 -17.84 23.23
CA ASP A 44 87.33 -16.67 22.88
C ASP A 44 86.47 -16.91 21.63
N SER A 45 87.04 -17.61 20.63
CA SER A 45 86.30 -17.96 19.40
C SER A 45 85.17 -18.95 19.70
N ALA A 46 85.44 -19.97 20.53
CA ALA A 46 84.43 -20.94 20.94
C ALA A 46 83.31 -20.31 21.78
N GLU A 47 83.62 -19.40 22.71
CA GLU A 47 82.60 -18.68 23.48
C GLU A 47 81.71 -17.82 22.57
N LEU A 48 82.31 -17.15 21.57
CA LEU A 48 81.58 -16.34 20.61
C LEU A 48 80.66 -17.18 19.71
N GLU A 49 81.12 -18.35 19.25
CA GLU A 49 80.30 -19.29 18.49
C GLU A 49 79.07 -19.73 19.30
N VAL A 50 79.26 -20.05 20.58
CA VAL A 50 78.15 -20.41 21.49
C VAL A 50 77.18 -19.23 21.69
N GLU A 51 77.64 -17.98 21.77
CA GLU A 51 76.75 -16.81 21.85
C GLU A 51 75.94 -16.65 20.55
N PHE A 52 76.56 -16.87 19.38
CA PHE A 52 75.85 -16.82 18.09
C PHE A 52 74.82 -17.94 17.94
N GLU A 53 75.14 -19.17 18.32
CA GLU A 53 74.20 -20.28 18.28
C GLU A 53 72.98 -20.04 19.19
N LYS A 54 73.20 -19.46 20.37
CA LYS A 54 72.11 -19.04 21.27
C LYS A 54 71.22 -17.98 20.64
N GLU A 55 71.81 -16.97 20.01
CA GLU A 55 71.03 -15.89 19.38
C GLU A 55 70.27 -16.39 18.14
N ILE A 56 70.89 -17.23 17.31
CA ILE A 56 70.23 -17.89 16.17
C ILE A 56 69.04 -18.70 16.67
N SER A 57 69.24 -19.56 17.68
CA SER A 57 68.17 -20.38 18.26
C SER A 57 67.02 -19.53 18.81
N ARG A 58 67.34 -18.41 19.47
CA ARG A 58 66.35 -17.46 19.99
C ARG A 58 65.56 -16.81 18.85
N LEU A 59 66.24 -16.35 17.80
CA LEU A 59 65.62 -15.72 16.64
C LEU A 59 64.74 -16.70 15.86
N GLU A 60 65.17 -17.94 15.69
CA GLU A 60 64.37 -19.01 15.06
C GLU A 60 63.11 -19.31 15.87
N ALA A 61 63.20 -19.38 17.19
CA ALA A 61 62.06 -19.58 18.08
C ALA A 61 61.04 -18.43 17.95
N VAL A 62 61.51 -17.18 17.96
CA VAL A 62 60.66 -15.99 17.77
C VAL A 62 60.04 -15.99 16.37
N ASN A 63 60.79 -16.34 15.33
CA ASN A 63 60.27 -16.40 13.96
C ASN A 63 59.16 -17.46 13.84
N LYS A 64 59.37 -18.64 14.44
CA LYS A 64 58.35 -19.70 14.50
C LYS A 64 57.09 -19.25 15.22
N GLU A 65 57.21 -18.55 16.35
CA GLU A 65 56.08 -18.00 17.08
C GLU A 65 55.32 -16.95 16.26
N LEU A 66 56.04 -16.02 15.62
CA LEU A 66 55.44 -15.01 14.75
C LEU A 66 54.71 -15.62 13.57
N ARG A 67 55.26 -16.68 12.95
CA ARG A 67 54.58 -17.43 11.89
C ARG A 67 53.30 -18.09 12.39
N ALA A 68 53.32 -18.73 13.56
CA ALA A 68 52.14 -19.34 14.15
C ALA A 68 51.04 -18.31 14.45
N LYS A 69 51.41 -17.13 14.98
CA LYS A 69 50.48 -16.00 15.18
C LYS A 69 49.91 -15.50 13.86
N ASN A 70 50.73 -15.38 12.82
CA ASN A 70 50.29 -14.92 11.51
C ASN A 70 49.25 -15.87 10.90
N GLU A 71 49.50 -17.19 10.95
CA GLU A 71 48.54 -18.20 10.49
C GLU A 71 47.24 -18.17 11.30
N LYS A 72 47.33 -17.99 12.62
CA LYS A 72 46.15 -17.82 13.47
C LYS A 72 45.32 -16.60 13.06
N TYR A 73 45.96 -15.44 12.86
CA TYR A 73 45.25 -14.24 12.43
C TYR A 73 44.66 -14.36 11.03
N LYS A 74 45.32 -15.05 10.09
CA LYS A 74 44.73 -15.35 8.78
C LYS A 74 43.45 -16.17 8.92
N PHE A 75 43.48 -17.23 9.74
CA PHE A 75 42.30 -18.05 10.00
C PHE A 75 41.17 -17.25 10.64
N GLU A 76 41.45 -16.43 11.66
CA GLU A 76 40.45 -15.55 12.29
C GLU A 76 39.85 -14.56 11.29
N ILE A 77 40.67 -13.98 10.40
CA ILE A 77 40.21 -13.07 9.35
C ILE A 77 39.26 -13.80 8.39
N ASP A 78 39.61 -15.00 7.95
CA ASP A 78 38.78 -15.76 7.01
C ASP A 78 37.48 -16.25 7.67
N GLU A 79 37.52 -16.64 8.95
CA GLU A 79 36.34 -16.95 9.73
C GLU A 79 35.40 -15.73 9.86
N LEU A 80 35.95 -14.55 10.19
CA LEU A 80 35.17 -13.32 10.32
C LEU A 80 34.60 -12.87 8.97
N LYS A 81 35.35 -13.00 7.88
CA LYS A 81 34.84 -12.75 6.52
C LYS A 81 33.69 -13.69 6.18
N GLY A 82 33.81 -14.98 6.48
CA GLY A 82 32.75 -15.95 6.28
C GLY A 82 31.49 -15.62 7.09
N LYS A 83 31.65 -15.28 8.36
CA LYS A 83 30.54 -14.82 9.22
C LYS A 83 29.87 -13.56 8.68
N TYR A 84 30.65 -12.58 8.24
CA TYR A 84 30.15 -11.34 7.67
C TYR A 84 29.36 -11.59 6.37
N GLN A 85 29.90 -12.38 5.45
CA GLN A 85 29.22 -12.73 4.20
C GLN A 85 27.90 -13.47 4.47
N ASN A 86 27.91 -14.45 5.39
CA ASN A 86 26.70 -15.15 5.79
C ASN A 86 25.66 -14.23 6.44
N ALA A 87 26.09 -13.30 7.29
CA ALA A 87 25.20 -12.31 7.89
C ALA A 87 24.60 -11.37 6.82
N GLN A 88 25.41 -10.95 5.84
CA GLN A 88 24.96 -10.11 4.74
C GLN A 88 23.94 -10.83 3.84
N LEU A 89 24.16 -12.11 3.53
CA LEU A 89 23.21 -12.94 2.78
C LEU A 89 21.87 -13.07 3.53
N LYS A 90 21.92 -13.44 4.81
CA LYS A 90 20.71 -13.55 5.66
C LYS A 90 19.94 -12.24 5.74
N ALA A 91 20.63 -11.13 5.97
CA ALA A 91 20.01 -9.81 5.99
C ALA A 91 19.35 -9.47 4.63
N GLY A 92 19.98 -9.86 3.52
CA GLY A 92 19.40 -9.71 2.18
C GLY A 92 18.14 -10.56 1.97
N GLU A 93 18.14 -11.82 2.42
CA GLU A 93 16.98 -12.70 2.35
C GLU A 93 15.81 -12.20 3.21
N GLU A 94 16.11 -11.75 4.43
CA GLU A 94 15.12 -11.14 5.34
C GLU A 94 14.53 -9.87 4.74
N LEU A 95 15.35 -8.99 4.16
CA LEU A 95 14.89 -7.79 3.48
C LEU A 95 13.96 -8.13 2.31
N GLN A 96 14.33 -9.08 1.46
CA GLN A 96 13.48 -9.54 0.35
C GLN A 96 12.17 -10.18 0.83
N SER A 97 12.18 -10.86 1.98
CA SER A 97 10.96 -11.40 2.59
C SER A 97 10.02 -10.29 3.03
N ILE A 98 10.54 -9.30 3.76
CA ILE A 98 9.78 -8.15 4.26
C ILE A 98 9.26 -7.30 3.09
N GLU A 99 10.07 -7.09 2.04
CA GLU A 99 9.64 -6.36 0.84
C GLU A 99 8.47 -7.05 0.13
N ARG A 100 8.50 -8.38 0.01
CA ARG A 100 7.39 -9.16 -0.56
C ARG A 100 6.12 -9.04 0.29
N GLU A 101 6.24 -9.14 1.61
CA GLU A 101 5.11 -8.97 2.51
C GLU A 101 4.52 -7.55 2.44
N LEU A 102 5.38 -6.53 2.40
CA LEU A 102 4.96 -5.14 2.24
C LEU A 102 4.22 -4.91 0.92
N GLN A 103 4.74 -5.45 -0.19
CA GLN A 103 4.06 -5.39 -1.49
C GLN A 103 2.71 -6.10 -1.46
N PHE A 104 2.64 -7.28 -0.82
CA PHE A 104 1.39 -8.00 -0.65
C PHE A 104 0.37 -7.18 0.15
N VAL A 105 0.74 -6.63 1.30
CA VAL A 105 -0.15 -5.80 2.12
C VAL A 105 -0.62 -4.55 1.36
N ARG A 106 0.27 -3.88 0.62
CA ARG A 106 -0.10 -2.74 -0.24
C ARG A 106 -1.10 -3.13 -1.32
N SER A 107 -0.91 -4.28 -1.96
CA SER A 107 -1.85 -4.79 -2.98
C SER A 107 -3.22 -5.11 -2.38
N GLN A 108 -3.25 -5.71 -1.19
CA GLN A 108 -4.50 -6.01 -0.46
C GLN A 108 -5.21 -4.71 -0.05
N GLN A 109 -4.46 -3.71 0.42
CA GLN A 109 -5.03 -2.40 0.78
C GLN A 109 -5.70 -1.74 -0.43
N GLU A 110 -5.04 -1.73 -1.59
CA GLU A 110 -5.63 -1.14 -2.81
C GLU A 110 -6.85 -1.95 -3.29
N TYR A 111 -6.79 -3.29 -3.20
CA TYR A 111 -7.93 -4.15 -3.48
C TYR A 111 -9.15 -3.82 -2.62
N TYR A 112 -8.98 -3.74 -1.30
CA TYR A 112 -10.09 -3.41 -0.39
C TYR A 112 -10.59 -1.98 -0.60
N ARG A 113 -9.70 -1.02 -0.87
CA ARG A 113 -10.09 0.35 -1.19
C ARG A 113 -10.94 0.42 -2.46
N SER A 114 -10.53 -0.28 -3.52
CA SER A 114 -11.30 -0.38 -4.76
C SER A 114 -12.64 -1.08 -4.51
N ARG A 115 -12.63 -2.17 -3.74
CA ARG A 115 -13.86 -2.91 -3.41
C ARG A 115 -14.85 -2.08 -2.60
N THR A 116 -14.38 -1.25 -1.67
CA THR A 116 -15.24 -0.33 -0.92
C THR A 116 -15.92 0.68 -1.86
N ARG A 117 -15.15 1.30 -2.78
CA ARG A 117 -15.73 2.22 -3.77
C ARG A 117 -16.76 1.55 -4.67
N GLU A 118 -16.50 0.32 -5.11
CA GLU A 118 -17.45 -0.46 -5.91
C GLU A 118 -18.74 -0.76 -5.13
N LEU A 119 -18.62 -1.10 -3.84
CA LEU A 119 -19.77 -1.33 -2.98
C LEU A 119 -20.56 -0.04 -2.72
N GLU A 120 -19.89 1.08 -2.51
CA GLU A 120 -20.51 2.41 -2.39
C GLU A 120 -21.29 2.77 -3.67
N GLN A 121 -20.69 2.61 -4.84
CA GLN A 121 -21.35 2.86 -6.11
C GLN A 121 -22.57 1.95 -6.32
N ASN A 122 -22.44 0.65 -6.04
CA ASN A 122 -23.55 -0.29 -6.14
C ASN A 122 -24.68 0.07 -5.17
N ASN A 123 -24.35 0.59 -3.98
CA ASN A 123 -25.35 1.07 -3.02
C ASN A 123 -26.10 2.30 -3.56
N ASP A 124 -25.38 3.30 -4.08
CA ASP A 124 -25.98 4.48 -4.71
C ASP A 124 -26.93 4.11 -5.85
N ASP A 125 -26.53 3.14 -6.70
CA ASP A 125 -27.35 2.64 -7.80
C ASP A 125 -28.60 1.90 -7.30
N LEU A 126 -28.48 1.11 -6.22
CA LEU A 126 -29.61 0.45 -5.58
C LEU A 126 -30.60 1.47 -4.97
N GLU A 127 -30.12 2.47 -4.25
CA GLU A 127 -30.98 3.54 -3.69
C GLU A 127 -31.68 4.34 -4.79
N ARG A 128 -30.99 4.60 -5.91
CA ARG A 128 -31.58 5.27 -7.07
C ARG A 128 -32.69 4.42 -7.69
N ASN A 129 -32.48 3.12 -7.83
CA ASN A 129 -33.50 2.20 -8.35
C ASN A 129 -34.70 2.06 -7.40
N GLU A 130 -34.45 2.03 -6.08
CA GLU A 130 -35.51 2.05 -5.07
C GLU A 130 -36.37 3.31 -5.21
N ARG A 131 -35.74 4.50 -5.30
CA ARG A 131 -36.45 5.77 -5.50
C ARG A 131 -37.28 5.77 -6.79
N MET A 132 -36.74 5.27 -7.89
CA MET A 132 -37.45 5.16 -9.17
C MET A 132 -38.65 4.21 -9.06
N THR A 133 -38.45 3.03 -8.47
CA THR A 133 -39.49 2.01 -8.29
C THR A 133 -40.61 2.52 -7.39
N LYS A 134 -40.28 3.17 -6.28
CA LYS A 134 -41.24 3.78 -5.36
C LYS A 134 -42.06 4.88 -6.03
N SER A 135 -41.42 5.75 -6.83
CA SER A 135 -42.11 6.78 -7.60
C SER A 135 -43.06 6.18 -8.65
N SER A 136 -42.63 5.12 -9.35
CA SER A 136 -43.47 4.39 -10.30
C SER A 136 -44.67 3.73 -9.60
N LEU A 137 -44.46 3.12 -8.44
CA LEU A 137 -45.53 2.54 -7.62
C LEU A 137 -46.54 3.61 -7.20
N GLN A 138 -46.08 4.72 -6.65
CA GLN A 138 -46.93 5.84 -6.24
C GLN A 138 -47.73 6.42 -7.41
N THR A 139 -47.13 6.47 -8.60
CA THR A 139 -47.84 6.90 -9.82
C THR A 139 -48.96 5.92 -10.19
N MET A 140 -48.73 4.60 -10.06
CA MET A 140 -49.76 3.59 -10.29
C MET A 140 -50.86 3.65 -9.23
N GLU A 141 -50.52 3.82 -7.95
CA GLU A 141 -51.49 4.00 -6.86
C GLU A 141 -52.39 5.21 -7.10
N CYS A 142 -51.81 6.35 -7.49
CA CYS A 142 -52.59 7.55 -7.82
C CYS A 142 -53.54 7.31 -9.00
N ARG A 143 -53.09 6.61 -10.06
CA ARG A 143 -53.95 6.24 -11.19
C ARG A 143 -55.07 5.29 -10.79
N LEU A 144 -54.80 4.33 -9.90
CA LEU A 144 -55.82 3.43 -9.38
C LEU A 144 -56.84 4.18 -8.52
N SER A 145 -56.40 5.08 -7.63
CA SER A 145 -57.29 5.93 -6.84
C SER A 145 -58.19 6.78 -7.73
N GLN A 146 -57.64 7.41 -8.78
CA GLN A 146 -58.44 8.15 -9.75
C GLN A 146 -59.47 7.25 -10.47
N ALA A 147 -59.06 6.06 -10.91
CA ALA A 147 -59.97 5.12 -11.55
C ALA A 147 -61.10 4.66 -10.60
N VAL A 148 -60.80 4.50 -9.31
CA VAL A 148 -61.79 4.21 -8.27
C VAL A 148 -62.76 5.38 -8.11
N GLU A 149 -62.26 6.62 -8.01
CA GLU A 149 -63.11 7.81 -7.93
C GLU A 149 -64.05 7.93 -9.14
N GLU A 150 -63.52 7.75 -10.35
CA GLU A 150 -64.30 7.73 -11.59
C GLU A 150 -65.36 6.61 -11.57
N ASN A 151 -65.01 5.41 -11.10
CA ASN A 151 -65.95 4.31 -10.97
C ASN A 151 -67.06 4.62 -9.95
N THR A 152 -66.73 5.21 -8.79
CA THR A 152 -67.74 5.63 -7.80
C THR A 152 -68.66 6.72 -8.35
N PHE A 153 -68.13 7.65 -9.16
CA PHE A 153 -68.93 8.67 -9.82
C PHE A 153 -69.90 8.04 -10.82
N LEU A 154 -69.42 7.14 -11.68
CA LEU A 154 -70.26 6.43 -12.65
C LEU A 154 -71.33 5.57 -11.96
N HIS A 155 -70.99 4.89 -10.86
CA HIS A 155 -71.96 4.15 -10.05
C HIS A 155 -73.08 5.06 -9.53
N ARG A 156 -72.76 6.27 -9.03
CA ARG A 156 -73.79 7.25 -8.61
C ARG A 156 -74.66 7.73 -9.78
N GLU A 157 -74.07 7.93 -10.96
CA GLU A 157 -74.81 8.33 -12.17
C GLU A 157 -75.78 7.23 -12.61
N VAL A 158 -75.34 5.96 -12.59
CA VAL A 158 -76.19 4.80 -12.89
C VAL A 158 -77.34 4.68 -11.87
N GLU A 159 -77.06 4.87 -10.59
CA GLU A 159 -78.11 4.86 -9.55
C GLU A 159 -79.13 6.00 -9.78
N THR A 160 -78.68 7.20 -10.12
CA THR A 160 -79.57 8.32 -10.45
C THR A 160 -80.43 8.01 -11.68
N LYS A 161 -79.83 7.40 -12.73
CA LYS A 161 -80.56 6.95 -13.91
C LYS A 161 -81.63 5.91 -13.55
N LYS A 162 -81.32 4.97 -12.67
CA LYS A 162 -82.28 3.96 -12.20
C LYS A 162 -83.48 4.61 -11.49
N ILE A 163 -83.23 5.55 -10.58
CA ILE A 163 -84.28 6.32 -9.90
C ILE A 163 -85.18 7.05 -10.92
N LEU A 164 -84.59 7.69 -11.94
CA LEU A 164 -85.34 8.37 -12.99
C LEU A 164 -86.16 7.40 -13.86
N VAL A 165 -85.62 6.22 -14.16
CA VAL A 165 -86.34 5.17 -14.90
C VAL A 165 -87.53 4.69 -14.10
N ASP A 166 -87.38 4.46 -12.80
CA ASP A 166 -88.45 4.05 -11.89
C ASP A 166 -89.56 5.12 -11.83
N GLU A 167 -89.19 6.40 -11.73
CA GLU A 167 -90.15 7.52 -11.73
C GLU A 167 -90.88 7.67 -13.08
N VAL A 168 -90.17 7.54 -14.20
CA VAL A 168 -90.80 7.54 -15.54
C VAL A 168 -91.76 6.37 -15.68
N GLN A 169 -91.41 5.21 -15.15
CA GLN A 169 -92.28 4.04 -15.19
C GLN A 169 -93.54 4.26 -14.35
N ARG A 170 -93.39 4.80 -13.14
CA ARG A 170 -94.53 5.19 -12.29
C ARG A 170 -95.45 6.20 -12.99
N LEU A 171 -94.89 7.27 -13.57
CA LEU A 171 -95.67 8.26 -14.33
C LEU A 171 -96.39 7.65 -15.53
N LYS A 172 -95.77 6.68 -16.23
CA LYS A 172 -96.42 5.94 -17.31
C LYS A 172 -97.59 5.12 -16.80
N ASP A 173 -97.46 4.50 -15.63
CA ASP A 173 -98.55 3.70 -15.05
C ASP A 173 -99.68 4.61 -14.56
N GLU A 174 -99.38 5.76 -13.93
CA GLU A 174 -100.37 6.80 -13.62
C GLU A 174 -101.09 7.33 -14.88
N LEU A 175 -100.36 7.53 -15.99
CA LEU A 175 -100.96 7.94 -17.27
C LEU A 175 -101.86 6.85 -17.85
N LYS A 176 -101.49 5.57 -17.76
CA LYS A 176 -102.35 4.45 -18.17
C LYS A 176 -103.61 4.41 -17.32
N ASP A 177 -103.48 4.57 -16.00
CA ASP A 177 -104.61 4.58 -15.07
C ASP A 177 -105.58 5.72 -15.40
N LEU A 178 -105.07 6.95 -15.57
CA LEU A 178 -105.89 8.09 -16.00
C LEU A 178 -106.57 7.86 -17.37
N ASN A 179 -105.89 7.19 -18.31
CA ASN A 179 -106.47 6.88 -19.61
C ASN A 179 -107.56 5.80 -19.50
N LEU A 180 -107.40 4.83 -18.59
CA LEU A 180 -108.45 3.88 -18.23
C LEU A 180 -109.65 4.60 -17.60
N GLU A 181 -109.42 5.52 -16.66
CA GLU A 181 -110.47 6.36 -16.07
C GLU A 181 -111.21 7.19 -17.15
N LEU A 182 -110.48 7.82 -18.07
CA LEU A 182 -111.06 8.58 -19.18
C LEU A 182 -111.91 7.68 -20.10
N ASN A 183 -111.45 6.47 -20.40
CA ASN A 183 -112.20 5.51 -21.19
C ASN A 183 -113.46 5.02 -20.47
N VAL A 184 -113.40 4.81 -19.16
CA VAL A 184 -114.57 4.49 -18.33
C VAL A 184 -115.55 5.66 -18.32
N VAL A 185 -115.08 6.90 -18.19
CA VAL A 185 -115.93 8.11 -18.25
C VAL A 185 -116.56 8.29 -19.63
N ARG A 186 -115.81 8.09 -20.73
CA ARG A 186 -116.38 8.08 -22.09
C ARG A 186 -117.42 6.99 -22.27
N SER A 187 -117.15 5.78 -21.78
CA SER A 187 -118.11 4.68 -21.80
C SER A 187 -119.38 5.01 -21.00
N ARG A 188 -119.24 5.67 -19.83
CA ARG A 188 -120.36 6.19 -19.03
C ARG A 188 -121.14 7.30 -19.74
N ASN A 189 -120.47 8.24 -20.42
CA ASN A 189 -121.09 9.29 -21.21
C ASN A 189 -121.77 8.76 -22.49
N SER A 190 -121.32 7.62 -23.04
CA SER A 190 -122.00 6.93 -24.16
C SER A 190 -123.24 6.13 -23.73
N ARG A 191 -123.45 5.93 -22.41
CA ARG A 191 -124.53 5.11 -21.84
C ARG A 191 -125.74 5.92 -21.35
N ALA A 192 -125.87 7.19 -21.74
CA ALA A 192 -127.05 8.00 -21.47
C ALA A 192 -128.03 7.96 -22.67
N VAL A 193 -129.12 7.18 -22.51
CA VAL A 193 -130.46 7.25 -23.19
C VAL A 193 -130.66 6.35 -24.46
N PRO A 194 -131.77 5.57 -24.65
CA PRO A 194 -131.98 4.21 -24.07
C PRO A 194 -132.63 3.17 -25.03
N GLN A 195 -132.66 1.87 -24.66
CA GLN A 195 -133.86 0.99 -24.76
C GLN A 195 -133.77 -0.15 -23.73
N ASN A 196 -134.93 -0.45 -23.12
CA ASN A 196 -135.28 -1.36 -22.00
C ASN A 196 -136.49 -2.20 -22.49
N PRO A 197 -137.03 -3.27 -21.83
CA PRO A 197 -136.69 -3.82 -20.52
C PRO A 197 -136.70 -5.36 -20.34
N GLY A 198 -136.16 -5.81 -19.19
CA GLY A 198 -136.35 -7.16 -18.63
C GLY A 198 -135.74 -7.36 -17.24
N LEU A 199 -136.43 -6.86 -16.19
CA LEU A 199 -136.63 -7.37 -14.79
C LEU A 199 -135.50 -8.25 -14.15
N SER A 200 -134.98 -8.08 -12.91
CA SER A 200 -135.35 -7.29 -11.71
C SER A 200 -134.29 -7.41 -10.57
N LYS A 201 -134.26 -6.38 -9.69
CA LYS A 201 -133.88 -6.30 -8.25
C LYS A 201 -132.41 -5.91 -7.89
N SER A 202 -132.10 -4.61 -7.67
CA SER A 202 -132.19 -3.74 -6.44
C SER A 202 -131.02 -3.98 -5.44
N MET A 203 -130.21 -3.01 -4.98
CA MET A 203 -130.58 -1.69 -4.40
C MET A 203 -129.34 -0.75 -4.19
N ALA A 204 -129.54 0.56 -4.45
CA ALA A 204 -128.94 1.84 -3.95
C ALA A 204 -127.45 1.94 -3.50
N ASN A 205 -126.67 3.02 -3.72
CA ASN A 205 -126.99 4.44 -3.84
C ASN A 205 -125.82 5.22 -4.51
N VAL A 206 -126.11 6.15 -5.41
CA VAL A 206 -125.13 7.04 -6.06
C VAL A 206 -125.57 8.48 -5.76
N ASP A 207 -124.73 9.25 -5.06
CA ASP A 207 -124.86 10.71 -5.02
C ASP A 207 -123.97 11.30 -6.11
N ALA A 208 -124.62 12.02 -7.03
CA ALA A 208 -124.03 12.68 -8.18
C ALA A 208 -124.45 14.14 -8.12
N SER A 209 -123.57 14.99 -7.60
CA SER A 209 -123.68 16.43 -7.78
C SER A 209 -123.08 16.80 -9.14
N GLY A 210 -123.93 17.31 -10.04
CA GLY A 210 -123.58 17.68 -11.41
C GLY A 210 -122.64 18.89 -11.46
N GLY A 211 -121.39 18.65 -11.87
CA GLY A 211 -120.41 19.69 -12.19
C GLY A 211 -120.43 20.02 -13.70
N ASN A 212 -120.50 21.31 -14.03
CA ASN A 212 -120.49 21.83 -15.39
C ASN A 212 -119.32 21.26 -16.23
N PRO A 213 -119.56 20.74 -17.46
CA PRO A 213 -118.53 20.09 -18.27
C PRO A 213 -117.37 21.03 -18.64
N ALA A 214 -117.62 22.34 -18.72
CA ALA A 214 -116.58 23.35 -18.98
C ALA A 214 -115.56 23.47 -17.83
N LEU A 215 -115.98 23.26 -16.58
CA LEU A 215 -115.07 23.32 -15.42
C LEU A 215 -114.17 22.09 -15.35
N VAL A 216 -114.69 20.91 -15.73
CA VAL A 216 -113.90 19.68 -15.77
C VAL A 216 -112.82 19.76 -16.86
N VAL A 217 -113.15 20.29 -18.05
CA VAL A 217 -112.18 20.49 -19.12
C VAL A 217 -111.13 21.54 -18.72
N HIS A 218 -111.53 22.61 -18.03
CA HIS A 218 -110.61 23.62 -17.51
C HIS A 218 -109.65 23.02 -16.46
N ASP A 219 -110.15 22.17 -15.56
CA ASP A 219 -109.32 21.53 -14.53
C ASP A 219 -108.32 20.52 -15.14
N ILE A 220 -108.74 19.79 -16.17
CA ILE A 220 -107.84 18.93 -16.97
C ILE A 220 -106.77 19.77 -17.69
N MET A 221 -107.15 20.89 -18.33
CA MET A 221 -106.18 21.77 -18.98
C MET A 221 -105.20 22.40 -17.99
N SER A 222 -105.65 22.78 -16.79
CA SER A 222 -104.77 23.28 -15.72
C SER A 222 -103.77 22.21 -15.25
N ARG A 223 -104.21 20.96 -15.09
CA ARG A 223 -103.32 19.85 -14.73
C ARG A 223 -102.35 19.47 -15.85
N VAL A 224 -102.78 19.56 -17.11
CA VAL A 224 -101.88 19.40 -18.27
C VAL A 224 -100.83 20.51 -18.30
N LYS A 225 -101.21 21.76 -17.99
CA LYS A 225 -100.26 22.88 -17.87
C LYS A 225 -99.25 22.67 -16.74
N ASP A 226 -99.67 22.11 -15.61
CA ASP A 226 -98.77 21.76 -14.51
C ASP A 226 -97.82 20.62 -14.89
N LEU A 227 -98.31 19.60 -15.60
CA LEU A 227 -97.49 18.53 -16.15
C LEU A 227 -96.47 19.04 -17.19
N GLU A 228 -96.87 19.97 -18.06
CA GLU A 228 -95.95 20.61 -19.01
C GLU A 228 -94.88 21.45 -18.31
N SER A 229 -95.25 22.18 -17.25
CA SER A 229 -94.31 22.93 -16.41
C SER A 229 -93.30 22.01 -15.72
N ARG A 230 -93.77 20.88 -15.17
CA ARG A 230 -92.92 19.85 -14.55
C ARG A 230 -92.03 19.16 -15.57
N LEU A 231 -92.53 18.88 -16.77
CA LEU A 231 -91.74 18.33 -17.88
C LEU A 231 -90.67 19.31 -18.37
N ALA A 232 -90.99 20.60 -18.45
CA ALA A 232 -90.03 21.66 -18.74
C ALA A 232 -88.94 21.74 -17.65
N GLY A 233 -89.34 21.63 -16.38
CA GLY A 233 -88.42 21.56 -15.23
C GLY A 233 -87.51 20.33 -15.24
N ALA A 234 -88.00 19.17 -15.71
CA ALA A 234 -87.18 17.99 -15.91
C ALA A 234 -86.18 18.20 -17.07
N ARG A 235 -86.61 18.84 -18.16
CA ARG A 235 -85.72 19.18 -19.30
C ARG A 235 -84.60 20.13 -18.88
N THR A 236 -84.86 21.18 -18.11
CA THR A 236 -83.80 22.08 -17.61
C THR A 236 -82.78 21.39 -16.70
N LYS A 237 -83.16 20.31 -16.01
CA LYS A 237 -82.21 19.49 -15.22
C LYS A 237 -81.40 18.51 -16.09
N VAL A 238 -81.93 18.10 -17.24
CA VAL A 238 -81.26 17.19 -18.19
C VAL A 238 -80.32 17.93 -19.14
N THR A 239 -80.65 19.16 -19.55
CA THR A 239 -79.85 19.95 -20.52
C THR A 239 -78.36 20.11 -20.13
N PRO A 240 -77.97 20.37 -18.87
CA PRO A 240 -76.57 20.46 -18.47
C PRO A 240 -75.81 19.14 -18.61
N LEU A 241 -76.47 17.99 -18.44
CA LEU A 241 -75.86 16.66 -18.53
C LEU A 241 -75.56 16.25 -19.98
N ILE A 242 -76.24 16.85 -20.95
CA ILE A 242 -75.94 16.66 -22.38
C ILE A 242 -74.78 17.58 -22.79
N GLY A 243 -74.67 18.79 -22.22
CA GLY A 243 -73.58 19.73 -22.48
C GLY A 243 -72.22 19.31 -21.91
N THR A 244 -72.19 18.58 -20.79
CA THR A 244 -70.95 18.06 -20.20
C THR A 244 -70.28 16.97 -21.05
N SER A 245 -71.02 16.30 -21.96
CA SER A 245 -70.49 15.32 -22.93
C SER A 245 -69.27 15.85 -23.72
N GLY A 246 -69.26 17.13 -24.07
CA GLY A 246 -68.13 17.77 -24.78
C GLY A 246 -66.86 17.93 -23.94
N GLN A 247 -66.97 17.98 -22.61
CA GLN A 247 -65.81 18.09 -21.71
C GLN A 247 -65.05 16.76 -21.59
N TYR A 248 -65.73 15.63 -21.76
CA TYR A 248 -65.11 14.30 -21.77
C TYR A 248 -64.21 14.07 -22.99
N ALA A 249 -64.54 14.66 -24.16
CA ALA A 249 -63.71 14.57 -25.37
C ALA A 249 -62.35 15.29 -25.23
N ALA A 250 -62.31 16.41 -24.49
CA ALA A 250 -61.08 17.15 -24.20
C ALA A 250 -60.17 16.44 -23.18
N LEU A 251 -60.76 15.76 -22.20
CA LEU A 251 -60.04 14.95 -21.20
C LEU A 251 -59.41 13.69 -21.82
N HIS A 252 -60.15 12.97 -22.67
CA HIS A 252 -59.61 11.83 -23.42
C HIS A 252 -58.44 12.23 -24.34
N SER A 253 -58.49 13.43 -24.95
CA SER A 253 -57.40 13.95 -25.79
C SER A 253 -56.13 14.30 -25.00
N ARG A 254 -56.23 14.68 -23.72
CA ARG A 254 -55.05 14.87 -22.84
C ARG A 254 -54.45 13.54 -22.39
N MET A 255 -55.28 12.53 -22.11
CA MET A 255 -54.80 11.18 -21.76
C MET A 255 -54.12 10.44 -22.93
N ALA A 256 -54.52 10.70 -24.18
CA ALA A 256 -53.88 10.11 -25.35
C ALA A 256 -52.46 10.66 -25.61
N ARG A 257 -52.20 11.94 -25.27
CA ARG A 257 -50.87 12.58 -25.43
C ARG A 257 -49.84 12.11 -24.40
N SER A 258 -50.28 11.60 -23.25
CA SER A 258 -49.39 11.05 -22.21
C SER A 258 -49.00 9.58 -22.42
N ARG A 259 -49.33 8.96 -23.57
CA ARG A 259 -48.92 7.58 -23.92
C ARG A 259 -47.57 7.47 -24.65
N SER A 260 -46.82 8.56 -24.80
CA SER A 260 -45.44 8.49 -25.33
C SER A 260 -44.48 8.06 -24.22
N ILE A 261 -44.38 6.76 -23.99
CA ILE A 261 -43.28 6.15 -23.24
C ILE A 261 -42.01 6.33 -24.10
N ALA A 262 -41.15 7.27 -23.70
CA ALA A 262 -39.81 7.36 -24.23
C ALA A 262 -39.00 6.17 -23.68
N ASN A 263 -38.60 5.27 -24.57
CA ASN A 263 -37.70 4.15 -24.29
C ASN A 263 -36.29 4.72 -24.05
N PRO A 264 -35.60 4.45 -22.93
CA PRO A 264 -34.19 4.83 -22.80
C PRO A 264 -33.37 3.86 -23.65
N ARG A 265 -33.07 4.28 -24.88
CA ARG A 265 -32.13 3.63 -25.77
C ARG A 265 -30.73 3.84 -25.19
N VAL A 266 -30.05 2.74 -24.85
CA VAL A 266 -28.63 2.71 -24.49
C VAL A 266 -27.85 3.29 -25.68
N ALA A 267 -27.18 4.43 -25.46
CA ALA A 267 -26.28 5.04 -26.42
C ALA A 267 -24.88 5.14 -25.79
N SER A 268 -24.00 4.22 -26.21
CA SER A 268 -22.56 4.40 -26.14
C SER A 268 -22.14 5.49 -27.13
N ALA A 269 -21.39 6.48 -26.64
CA ALA A 269 -20.47 7.36 -27.39
C ALA A 269 -19.43 7.82 -26.33
N MET A 270 -18.16 7.42 -26.32
CA MET A 270 -17.09 7.55 -27.34
C MET A 270 -16.98 8.97 -27.92
N LEU A 271 -16.36 9.86 -27.15
CA LEU A 271 -15.51 10.99 -27.57
C LEU A 271 -14.59 11.29 -26.36
N SER A 272 -13.29 11.01 -26.37
CA SER A 272 -12.20 11.59 -27.19
C SER A 272 -12.10 13.11 -27.04
N GLY A 273 -11.12 13.55 -26.24
CA GLY A 273 -10.82 14.95 -25.97
C GLY A 273 -9.58 15.09 -25.08
N ASN A 274 -8.42 14.94 -25.71
CA ASN A 274 -7.07 15.13 -25.19
C ASN A 274 -6.88 16.53 -24.57
N THR A 275 -6.27 16.62 -23.40
CA THR A 275 -5.41 17.76 -23.04
C THR A 275 -4.12 17.26 -22.40
N THR A 276 -3.06 17.44 -23.18
CA THR A 276 -1.66 17.25 -22.81
C THR A 276 -1.21 18.47 -22.02
N SER A 277 -0.61 18.27 -20.84
CA SER A 277 0.43 19.18 -20.35
C SER A 277 1.38 18.45 -19.41
N ASN A 278 2.59 18.30 -19.92
CA ASN A 278 3.82 17.88 -19.26
C ASN A 278 4.05 18.55 -17.90
N GLY A 279 4.58 17.75 -16.97
CA GLY A 279 5.16 18.19 -15.71
C GLY A 279 5.95 17.03 -15.10
N MET A 280 7.00 16.59 -15.79
CA MET A 280 7.98 15.63 -15.27
C MET A 280 8.72 16.29 -14.11
N SER A 281 8.50 15.79 -12.89
CA SER A 281 9.43 15.96 -11.78
C SER A 281 9.86 14.58 -11.33
N ALA A 282 11.05 14.20 -11.77
CA ALA A 282 11.78 13.07 -11.25
C ALA A 282 12.16 13.40 -9.81
N ASP A 283 11.57 12.68 -8.85
CA ASP A 283 12.03 12.68 -7.47
C ASP A 283 12.35 11.23 -7.11
N ALA A 284 13.62 10.87 -7.33
CA ALA A 284 14.21 9.64 -6.87
C ALA A 284 14.76 9.89 -5.46
N PRO A 285 14.24 9.25 -4.39
CA PRO A 285 14.96 9.20 -3.14
C PRO A 285 16.07 8.17 -3.31
N GLN A 286 17.29 8.69 -3.34
CA GLN A 286 18.54 7.94 -3.23
C GLN A 286 18.45 6.86 -2.17
N MET A 287 18.98 5.67 -2.50
CA MET A 287 19.37 4.65 -1.54
C MET A 287 20.20 5.30 -0.42
N PRO A 288 20.02 4.92 0.86
CA PRO A 288 20.86 5.44 1.92
C PRO A 288 22.30 4.99 1.67
N THR A 289 23.17 5.94 1.34
CA THR A 289 24.61 5.74 1.39
C THR A 289 24.97 5.45 2.85
N ASN A 290 25.29 4.19 3.14
CA ASN A 290 25.88 3.79 4.40
C ASN A 290 27.24 4.48 4.56
N ASN A 291 27.26 5.66 5.17
CA ASN A 291 28.45 6.24 5.77
C ASN A 291 28.78 5.47 7.06
N MET A 292 29.28 4.25 6.90
CA MET A 292 30.14 3.66 7.92
C MET A 292 31.46 4.43 7.87
N ARG A 293 31.58 5.36 8.81
CA ARG A 293 32.82 5.98 9.24
C ARG A 293 33.82 4.86 9.56
N THR A 294 34.65 4.50 8.58
CA THR A 294 35.84 3.69 8.82
C THR A 294 36.72 4.50 9.76
N ILE A 295 36.78 4.03 11.01
CA ILE A 295 37.81 4.41 11.96
C ILE A 295 39.14 4.29 11.21
N GLY A 296 39.91 5.37 11.22
CA GLY A 296 41.17 5.47 10.50
C GLY A 296 41.99 4.19 10.66
N SER A 297 42.36 3.61 9.52
CA SER A 297 43.45 2.64 9.47
C SER A 297 44.64 3.26 10.18
N ALA A 298 44.98 2.67 11.33
CA ALA A 298 46.27 2.87 11.94
C ALA A 298 47.35 2.58 10.87
N ALA A 299 48.31 3.49 10.79
CA ALA A 299 49.47 3.40 9.93
C ALA A 299 50.12 2.00 9.97
N PRO A 300 50.71 1.53 8.86
CA PRO A 300 51.46 0.28 8.88
C PRO A 300 52.59 0.42 9.90
N GLY A 301 52.64 -0.54 10.82
CA GLY A 301 53.57 -0.53 11.92
C GLY A 301 55.01 -0.32 11.45
N GLU A 302 55.63 0.74 11.96
CA GLU A 302 57.06 0.71 12.22
C GLU A 302 57.28 -0.35 13.30
N SER A 303 57.50 -1.59 12.87
CA SER A 303 58.25 -2.55 13.66
C SER A 303 59.69 -2.02 13.77
N ARG A 304 59.90 -1.07 14.70
CA ARG A 304 61.24 -0.75 15.20
C ARG A 304 61.83 -2.04 15.72
N ILE A 305 62.72 -2.62 14.93
CA ILE A 305 63.63 -3.66 15.35
C ILE A 305 64.46 -3.07 16.50
N PHE A 306 64.01 -3.28 17.73
CA PHE A 306 64.68 -2.81 18.95
C PHE A 306 65.94 -3.66 19.26
N SER A 307 66.46 -4.44 18.31
CA SER A 307 67.58 -5.37 18.52
C SER A 307 68.94 -4.89 18.00
N SER A 308 69.05 -3.76 17.27
CA SER A 308 70.36 -3.34 16.73
C SER A 308 71.21 -2.56 17.74
N SER A 309 70.63 -1.71 18.59
CA SER A 309 71.44 -0.75 19.37
C SER A 309 72.36 -1.40 20.42
N VAL A 310 71.95 -2.53 20.99
CA VAL A 310 72.75 -3.28 21.98
C VAL A 310 73.88 -4.05 21.32
N LEU A 311 73.61 -4.63 20.14
CA LEU A 311 74.60 -5.36 19.33
C LEU A 311 75.65 -4.42 18.74
N ASP A 312 75.22 -3.26 18.22
CA ASP A 312 76.11 -2.22 17.70
C ASP A 312 77.01 -1.66 18.81
N SER A 313 76.45 -1.40 20.00
CA SER A 313 77.22 -0.92 21.16
C SER A 313 78.25 -1.94 21.67
N LYS A 314 77.96 -3.25 21.59
CA LYS A 314 78.89 -4.32 21.98
C LYS A 314 80.00 -4.51 20.95
N MET A 315 79.70 -4.45 19.65
CA MET A 315 80.71 -4.51 18.60
C MET A 315 81.66 -3.31 18.63
N GLU A 316 81.16 -2.11 18.94
CA GLU A 316 81.98 -0.91 19.10
C GLU A 316 82.97 -1.06 20.28
N ARG A 317 82.53 -1.64 21.41
CA ARG A 317 83.41 -1.94 22.55
C ARG A 317 84.49 -2.97 22.20
N ALA A 318 84.14 -4.03 21.47
CA ALA A 318 85.10 -5.05 21.05
C ALA A 318 86.17 -4.50 20.09
N ARG A 319 85.79 -3.58 19.18
CA ARG A 319 86.73 -2.86 18.32
C ARG A 319 87.67 -1.97 19.12
N ASN A 320 87.15 -1.20 20.07
CA ASN A 320 87.95 -0.31 20.91
C ASN A 320 88.94 -1.06 21.81
N MET A 321 88.57 -2.25 22.31
CA MET A 321 89.48 -3.12 23.06
C MET A 321 90.63 -3.62 22.17
N ARG A 322 90.35 -4.07 20.94
CA ARG A 322 91.37 -4.51 19.99
C ARG A 322 92.32 -3.39 19.57
N GLU A 323 91.81 -2.18 19.37
CA GLU A 323 92.65 -1.01 19.07
C GLU A 323 93.52 -0.60 20.27
N SER A 324 92.98 -0.69 21.49
CA SER A 324 93.74 -0.40 22.72
C SER A 324 94.87 -1.41 22.93
N SER A 325 94.62 -2.71 22.72
CA SER A 325 95.66 -3.74 22.78
C SER A 325 96.74 -3.55 21.70
N ARG A 326 96.37 -3.11 20.48
CA ARG A 326 97.34 -2.76 19.42
C ARG A 326 98.20 -1.55 19.78
N ARG A 327 97.60 -0.52 20.39
CA ARG A 327 98.32 0.68 20.84
C ARG A 327 99.31 0.35 21.96
N ILE A 328 98.89 -0.41 22.97
CA ILE A 328 99.76 -0.85 24.07
C ILE A 328 100.95 -1.63 23.50
N ARG A 329 100.72 -2.58 22.59
CA ARG A 329 101.78 -3.35 21.91
C ARG A 329 102.73 -2.45 21.11
N SER A 330 102.22 -1.41 20.44
CA SER A 330 103.06 -0.45 19.71
C SER A 330 103.91 0.45 20.62
N GLU A 331 103.40 0.80 21.81
CA GLU A 331 104.13 1.56 22.82
C GLU A 331 105.19 0.72 23.53
N THR A 332 104.93 -0.58 23.76
CA THR A 332 105.94 -1.50 24.32
C THR A 332 107.13 -1.66 23.38
N VAL A 333 106.86 -1.75 22.06
CA VAL A 333 107.91 -1.85 21.02
C VAL A 333 108.72 -0.55 20.92
N LYS A 334 108.10 0.63 21.10
CA LYS A 334 108.82 1.91 21.13
C LYS A 334 109.69 2.08 22.37
N ASN A 335 109.25 1.62 23.53
CA ASN A 335 109.98 1.76 24.79
C ASN A 335 111.15 0.77 24.95
N GLN A 336 111.23 -0.29 24.13
CA GLN A 336 112.39 -1.21 24.08
C GLN A 336 113.50 -0.78 23.11
N THR A 337 113.32 0.31 22.35
CA THR A 337 114.36 0.81 21.44
C THR A 337 115.35 1.71 22.21
N VAL A 338 116.45 1.12 22.70
CA VAL A 338 117.55 1.84 23.37
C VAL A 338 118.24 2.80 22.38
N PRO A 339 118.55 4.06 22.75
CA PRO A 339 119.21 4.99 21.84
C PRO A 339 120.69 4.60 21.67
N GLN A 340 121.12 4.33 20.44
CA GLN A 340 122.54 4.19 20.12
C GLN A 340 123.28 5.50 20.43
N ARG A 341 124.16 5.48 21.43
CA ARG A 341 125.18 6.51 21.66
C ARG A 341 126.14 6.52 20.46
N ARG A 342 126.16 7.63 19.71
CA ARG A 342 127.25 7.93 18.78
C ARG A 342 128.52 8.27 19.59
N SER A 343 129.61 7.58 19.28
CA SER A 343 130.97 7.90 19.75
C SER A 343 131.46 9.23 19.14
N PRO A 344 132.21 10.07 19.87
CA PRO A 344 132.77 11.29 19.31
C PRO A 344 134.00 10.96 18.46
N ALA A 345 134.18 11.73 17.38
CA ALA A 345 135.42 11.78 16.59
C ALA A 345 136.39 12.79 17.19
#